data_AF-A0A453AL43-F1
#
_entry.id   AF-A0A453AL43-F1
#
_cell.length_a   1.000
_cell.length_b   1.000
_cell.length_c   1.000
_cell.angle_alpha   90.00
_cell.angle_beta   90.00
_cell.angle_gamma   90.00
#
_symmetry.space_group_name_H-M   'P 1'
#
loop_
_entity.id
_entity.type
_entity.pdbx_description
1 polymer ?
#
loop_
_entity_poly.entity_id
_entity_poly.type
_entity_poly.pdbx_seq_one_letter_code
_entity_poly.pdbx_strand_id
1 'polypeptide(L)'
;MKGVRVENTAGAENHQAVALRVQSDQAVFYQCYFDGYQDTLYTHAQRQFFRDCTITGTIDFIFGNSQVVIQNCLILPRKPMDNQLNI
;
A
#
# COMPACT_ATOMS: atom_id res chain seq x y z
N MET A 1 2.49 12.87 -5.27
CA MET A 1 1.02 13.02 -5.13
C MET A 1 0.69 13.57 -3.74
N LYS A 2 -0.35 14.40 -3.59
CA LYS A 2 -0.77 14.96 -2.29
C LYS A 2 -2.29 14.93 -2.14
N GLY A 3 -2.80 14.50 -0.99
CA GLY A 3 -4.22 14.66 -0.61
C GLY A 3 -5.20 13.79 -1.40
N VAL A 4 -4.76 12.65 -1.93
CA VAL A 4 -5.58 11.78 -2.79
C VAL A 4 -5.73 10.39 -2.16
N ARG A 5 -6.90 9.77 -2.39
CA ARG A 5 -7.16 8.35 -2.10
C ARG A 5 -7.06 7.53 -3.38
N VAL A 6 -6.35 6.41 -3.30
CA VAL A 6 -6.33 5.37 -4.34
C VAL A 6 -6.77 4.07 -3.71
N GLU A 7 -7.79 3.44 -4.30
CA GLU A 7 -8.44 2.26 -3.75
C GLU A 7 -8.60 1.19 -4.82
N ASN A 8 -8.35 -0.06 -4.46
CA ASN A 8 -8.76 -1.22 -5.24
C ASN A 8 -9.87 -1.98 -4.50
N THR A 9 -11.07 -2.00 -5.08
CA THR A 9 -12.27 -2.57 -4.47
C THR A 9 -12.51 -4.04 -4.83
N ALA A 10 -11.48 -4.76 -5.31
CA ALA A 10 -11.62 -6.17 -5.67
C ALA A 10 -12.07 -7.04 -4.50
N GLY A 11 -11.73 -6.70 -3.25
CA GLY A 11 -12.07 -7.55 -2.10
C GLY A 11 -11.02 -8.63 -1.81
N ALA A 12 -11.13 -9.25 -0.64
CA ALA A 12 -10.15 -10.25 -0.16
C ALA A 12 -10.26 -11.58 -0.92
N GLU A 13 -11.44 -11.89 -1.46
CA GLU A 13 -11.77 -13.09 -2.22
C GLU A 13 -11.09 -13.15 -3.58
N ASN A 14 -10.65 -12.00 -4.10
CA ASN A 14 -10.00 -11.89 -5.40
C ASN A 14 -8.46 -11.94 -5.32
N HIS A 15 -7.92 -12.27 -4.14
CA HIS A 15 -6.48 -12.38 -3.91
C HIS A 15 -5.73 -11.08 -4.27
N GLN A 16 -4.63 -11.16 -5.02
CA GLN A 16 -3.76 -10.02 -5.32
C GLN A 16 -4.49 -8.91 -6.08
N ALA A 17 -4.54 -7.71 -5.50
CA ALA A 17 -5.22 -6.57 -6.10
C ALA A 17 -4.53 -5.25 -5.73
N VAL A 18 -3.60 -4.81 -6.57
CA VAL A 18 -2.82 -3.59 -6.34
C VAL A 18 -3.68 -2.34 -6.46
N ALA A 19 -3.61 -1.46 -5.45
CA ALA A 19 -4.19 -0.11 -5.51
C ALA A 19 -3.22 0.88 -6.15
N LEU A 20 -1.94 0.86 -5.75
CA LEU A 20 -0.91 1.72 -6.34
C LEU A 20 0.38 0.95 -6.61
N ARG A 21 0.88 1.03 -7.85
CA ARG A 21 2.24 0.60 -8.23
C ARG A 21 3.13 1.82 -8.50
N VAL A 22 4.29 1.88 -7.85
CA VAL A 22 5.24 3.00 -8.01
C VAL A 22 6.57 2.49 -8.54
N GLN A 23 6.99 3.00 -9.70
CA GLN A 23 8.29 2.72 -10.32
C GLN A 23 9.16 3.98 -10.49
N SER A 24 8.62 5.16 -10.20
CA SER A 24 9.35 6.43 -10.34
C SER A 24 10.41 6.58 -9.26
N ASP A 25 11.56 7.13 -9.64
CA ASP A 25 12.60 7.59 -8.69
C ASP A 25 12.20 8.93 -8.07
N GLN A 26 12.68 9.18 -6.85
CA GLN A 26 12.38 10.37 -6.02
C GLN A 26 10.87 10.66 -5.89
N ALA A 27 10.04 9.62 -5.89
CA ALA A 27 8.59 9.77 -5.78
C ALA A 27 8.19 10.14 -4.35
N VAL A 28 7.37 11.19 -4.20
CA VAL A 28 6.85 11.61 -2.89
C VAL A 28 5.32 11.51 -2.85
N PHE A 29 4.81 10.93 -1.78
CA PHE A 29 3.39 10.82 -1.46
C PHE A 29 3.14 11.45 -0.09
N TYR A 30 2.27 12.45 -0.04
CA TYR A 30 2.02 13.24 1.17
C TYR A 30 0.52 13.33 1.49
N GLN A 31 0.11 12.94 2.69
CA GLN A 31 -1.31 12.98 3.10
C GLN A 31 -2.22 12.18 2.15
N CYS A 32 -1.75 11.03 1.68
CA CYS A 32 -2.50 10.16 0.78
C CYS A 32 -3.12 8.97 1.53
N TYR A 33 -4.13 8.35 0.92
CA TYR A 33 -4.75 7.12 1.39
C TYR A 33 -4.59 6.03 0.35
N PHE A 34 -4.03 4.89 0.75
CA PHE A 34 -3.88 3.70 -0.10
C PHE A 34 -4.65 2.55 0.52
N ASP A 35 -5.68 2.10 -0.19
CA ASP A 35 -6.64 1.14 0.32
C ASP A 35 -6.83 -0.07 -0.60
N GLY A 36 -6.85 -1.26 -0.01
CA GLY A 36 -7.09 -2.52 -0.68
C GLY A 36 -7.11 -3.68 0.33
N TYR A 37 -6.82 -4.87 -0.17
CA TYR A 37 -6.68 -6.10 0.62
C TYR A 37 -5.27 -6.64 0.41
N GLN A 38 -5.13 -7.71 -0.36
CA GLN A 38 -3.82 -8.28 -0.68
C GLN A 38 -3.09 -7.42 -1.73
N ASP A 39 -1.80 -7.18 -1.52
CA ASP A 39 -0.91 -6.45 -2.44
C ASP A 39 -1.26 -4.95 -2.65
N THR A 40 -1.83 -4.28 -1.64
CA THR A 40 -2.35 -2.90 -1.76
C THR A 40 -1.34 -1.88 -2.34
N LEU A 41 -0.14 -1.77 -1.76
CA LEU A 41 0.89 -0.81 -2.15
C LEU A 41 2.14 -1.52 -2.69
N TYR A 42 2.31 -1.49 -4.01
CA TYR A 42 3.46 -2.06 -4.69
C TYR A 42 4.57 -1.01 -4.89
N THR A 43 5.51 -0.98 -3.94
CA THR A 43 6.74 -0.16 -3.99
C THR A 43 7.79 -0.83 -4.91
N HIS A 44 7.49 -0.89 -6.19
CA HIS A 44 8.18 -1.75 -7.17
C HIS A 44 9.69 -1.49 -7.29
N ALA A 45 10.13 -0.23 -7.44
CA ALA A 45 11.56 0.08 -7.64
C ALA A 45 11.93 1.54 -7.28
N GLN A 46 13.23 1.84 -7.24
CA GLN A 46 13.82 3.19 -7.04
C GLN A 46 13.59 3.79 -5.64
N ARG A 47 13.88 5.08 -5.46
CA ARG A 47 13.74 5.77 -4.17
C ARG A 47 12.35 6.39 -4.04
N GLN A 48 11.69 6.13 -2.91
CA GLN A 48 10.32 6.57 -2.67
C GLN A 48 10.15 7.06 -1.22
N PHE A 49 9.32 8.09 -1.03
CA PHE A 49 9.03 8.64 0.29
C PHE A 49 7.53 8.83 0.49
N PHE A 50 6.98 8.17 1.51
CA PHE A 50 5.59 8.27 1.94
C PHE A 50 5.54 8.97 3.29
N ARG A 51 4.79 10.08 3.39
CA ARG A 51 4.68 10.87 4.61
C ARG A 51 3.24 11.26 4.94
N ASP A 52 2.86 11.11 6.21
CA ASP A 52 1.53 11.44 6.72
C ASP A 52 0.41 10.71 5.96
N CYS A 53 0.70 9.52 5.40
CA CYS A 53 -0.25 8.72 4.63
C CYS A 53 -0.95 7.68 5.51
N THR A 54 -2.10 7.19 5.04
CA THR A 54 -2.74 6.00 5.60
C THR A 54 -2.64 4.85 4.58
N ILE A 55 -2.19 3.69 5.02
CA ILE A 55 -2.07 2.49 4.18
C ILE A 55 -2.81 1.35 4.88
N THR A 56 -3.78 0.74 4.20
CA THR A 56 -4.58 -0.35 4.77
C THR A 56 -4.68 -1.53 3.83
N GLY A 57 -4.58 -2.74 4.37
CA GLY A 57 -4.72 -3.98 3.59
C GLY A 57 -4.58 -5.22 4.47
N THR A 58 -4.47 -6.39 3.84
CA THR A 58 -4.36 -7.69 4.53
C THR A 58 -2.98 -8.31 4.32
N ILE A 59 -2.82 -9.16 3.31
CA ILE A 59 -1.59 -9.91 3.02
C ILE A 59 -0.67 -9.07 2.14
N ASP A 60 0.62 -9.01 2.49
CA ASP A 60 1.68 -8.33 1.70
C ASP A 60 1.29 -6.91 1.22
N PHE A 61 0.48 -6.20 2.01
CA PHE A 61 -0.19 -4.99 1.56
C PHE A 61 0.75 -3.78 1.39
N ILE A 62 2.00 -3.92 1.81
CA ILE A 62 3.13 -3.08 1.40
C ILE A 62 4.24 -4.03 0.97
N PHE A 63 4.55 -4.07 -0.32
CA PHE A 63 5.53 -5.00 -0.87
C PHE A 63 6.35 -4.38 -2.00
N GLY A 64 7.44 -5.04 -2.39
CA GLY A 64 8.31 -4.63 -3.50
C GLY A 64 9.79 -4.58 -3.14
N ASN A 65 10.59 -3.99 -4.01
CA ASN A 65 12.06 -3.95 -3.91
C ASN A 65 12.63 -2.52 -4.08
N SER A 66 11.87 -1.52 -3.65
CA SER A 66 12.29 -0.12 -3.66
C SER A 66 13.14 0.24 -2.43
N GLN A 67 13.88 1.33 -2.55
CA GLN A 67 14.45 2.04 -1.39
C GLN A 67 13.39 3.00 -0.86
N VAL A 68 12.49 2.50 -0.02
CA VAL A 68 11.35 3.27 0.48
C VAL A 68 11.52 3.70 1.93
N VAL A 69 11.15 4.94 2.22
CA VAL A 69 10.95 5.42 3.59
C VAL A 69 9.46 5.76 3.77
N ILE A 70 8.87 5.19 4.82
CA ILE A 70 7.49 5.43 5.24
C ILE A 70 7.55 6.11 6.61
N GLN A 71 7.23 7.41 6.67
CA GLN A 71 7.41 8.23 7.86
C GLN A 71 6.10 8.86 8.32
N ASN A 72 5.81 8.75 9.62
CA ASN A 72 4.59 9.31 10.21
C ASN A 72 3.30 8.87 9.49
N CYS A 73 3.30 7.65 8.97
CA CYS A 73 2.14 7.08 8.32
C CYS A 73 1.37 6.19 9.29
N LEU A 74 0.07 6.10 9.08
CA LEU A 74 -0.80 5.16 9.76
C LEU A 74 -0.88 3.87 8.93
N ILE A 75 -0.25 2.80 9.41
CA ILE A 75 -0.25 1.48 8.77
C ILE A 75 -1.27 0.61 9.51
N LEU A 76 -2.38 0.27 8.86
CA LEU A 76 -3.51 -0.43 9.47
C LEU A 76 -3.79 -1.77 8.77
N PRO A 77 -3.33 -2.89 9.35
CA PRO A 77 -3.77 -4.20 8.93
C PRO A 77 -5.28 -4.36 9.11
N ARG A 78 -5.94 -4.93 8.11
CA ARG A 78 -7.36 -5.32 8.14
C ARG A 78 -7.49 -6.77 8.60
N LYS A 79 -8.67 -7.13 9.10
CA LYS A 79 -9.01 -8.54 9.34
C LYS A 79 -9.06 -9.27 8.00
N PRO A 80 -8.23 -10.30 7.75
CA PRO A 80 -8.30 -11.11 6.55
C PRO A 80 -9.50 -12.07 6.60
N MET A 81 -9.78 -12.79 5.50
CA MET A 81 -10.76 -13.88 5.51
C MET A 81 -10.27 -15.07 6.35
N ASP A 82 -11.18 -15.98 6.67
CA ASP A 82 -10.81 -17.25 7.27
C ASP A 82 -9.80 -17.99 6.37
N ASN A 83 -8.75 -18.58 6.96
CA ASN A 83 -7.61 -19.22 6.29
C ASN A 83 -6.64 -18.28 5.53
N GLN A 84 -6.81 -16.96 5.61
CA GLN A 84 -5.79 -15.99 5.21
C GLN A 84 -5.09 -15.44 6.46
N LEU A 85 -3.79 -15.16 6.35
CA LEU A 85 -2.97 -14.67 7.45
C LEU A 85 -2.21 -13.42 7.00
N ASN A 86 -2.25 -12.37 7.82
CA ASN A 86 -1.31 -11.27 7.72
C ASN A 86 0.00 -11.76 8.37
N ILE A 87 1.00 -12.08 7.56
CA ILE A 87 2.33 -12.51 8.01
C ILE A 87 3.32 -11.36 7.83
#